data_AF-A0A3B9XGI6-F1
#
_entry.id   AF-A0A3B9XGI6-F1
#
_cell.length_a   1.000
_cell.length_b   1.000
_cell.length_c   1.000
_cell.angle_alpha   90.00
_cell.angle_beta   90.00
_cell.angle_gamma   90.00
#
_symmetry.space_group_name_H-M   'P 1'
#
loop_
_entity.id
_entity.type
_entity.pdbx_description
1 polymer ?
#
loop_
_entity_poly.entity_id
_entity_poly.type
_entity_poly.pdbx_seq_one_letter_code
_entity_poly.pdbx_strand_id
1 'polypeptide(L)'
;MADSQGEACPRCGNMSTHFYRVDTALKVALSSTGQGGDIPQKVCENCYSSLATNVSQGMKLRMEQEAREKNKVKMWKTRVNLVKHARVLMANKAYSEAAVIYEKYIRVLEIVYNLNRGELSPKVFNNSQRSKEMTVIASVYWDLVRIYDTSPAYGDRMAKAAAKLAEFLPFTTIYPMVVKKAEAFSKSAKNPAVIRQFLKLTKTSRGPCFLATAVFENEPYAVELMVFRKFRDQHLRTHVLGKQFIWAYYKMSPPLADWIRRRPFLKQLLRPTLKKLSLLLIKHLKTNE
;
A
#
# COMPACT_ATOMS: atom_id res chain seq x y z
N MET A 1 -76.23 -5.25 -6.47
CA MET A 1 -75.00 -5.18 -5.66
C MET A 1 -74.05 -6.23 -6.23
N ALA A 2 -73.11 -5.81 -7.07
CA ALA A 2 -72.16 -6.75 -7.69
C ALA A 2 -70.99 -6.95 -6.72
N ASP A 3 -70.81 -8.19 -6.26
CA ASP A 3 -69.66 -8.62 -5.48
C ASP A 3 -68.38 -8.32 -6.27
N SER A 4 -67.59 -7.34 -5.82
CA SER A 4 -66.23 -7.14 -6.30
C SER A 4 -65.34 -8.23 -5.67
N GLN A 5 -65.40 -9.45 -6.20
CA GLN A 5 -64.55 -10.55 -5.76
C GLN A 5 -63.09 -10.19 -6.07
N GLY A 6 -62.29 -9.94 -5.02
CA GLY A 6 -60.86 -9.68 -5.15
C GLY A 6 -60.10 -10.93 -5.58
N GLU A 7 -59.06 -10.77 -6.41
CA GLU A 7 -58.15 -11.86 -6.78
C GLU A 7 -56.92 -11.87 -5.85
N ALA A 8 -56.26 -13.03 -5.69
CA ALA A 8 -55.03 -13.14 -4.88
C ALA A 8 -53.82 -12.58 -5.64
N CYS A 9 -53.01 -11.78 -4.97
CA CYS A 9 -51.78 -11.29 -5.56
C CYS A 9 -50.77 -12.43 -5.77
N PRO A 10 -50.26 -12.66 -7.00
CA PRO A 10 -49.33 -13.75 -7.28
C PRO A 10 -47.95 -13.57 -6.62
N ARG A 11 -47.67 -12.39 -6.02
CA ARG A 11 -46.42 -12.13 -5.30
C ARG A 11 -46.54 -12.29 -3.77
N CYS A 12 -47.62 -11.82 -3.16
CA CYS A 12 -47.78 -11.82 -1.70
C CYS A 12 -48.98 -12.62 -1.18
N GLY A 13 -49.87 -13.12 -2.05
CA GLY A 13 -51.07 -13.88 -1.67
C GLY A 13 -52.27 -13.05 -1.21
N ASN A 14 -52.11 -11.75 -0.92
CA ASN A 14 -53.20 -10.91 -0.43
C ASN A 14 -54.28 -10.64 -1.49
N MET A 15 -55.54 -10.57 -1.07
CA MET A 15 -56.67 -10.18 -1.92
C MET A 15 -56.56 -8.72 -2.35
N SER A 16 -56.77 -8.45 -3.64
CA SER A 16 -56.82 -7.09 -4.20
C SER A 16 -57.82 -7.03 -5.34
N THR A 17 -58.49 -5.89 -5.50
CA THR A 17 -59.33 -5.56 -6.66
C THR A 17 -58.56 -4.75 -7.71
N HIS A 18 -57.42 -4.15 -7.32
CA HIS A 18 -56.56 -3.36 -8.20
C HIS A 18 -55.19 -4.02 -8.40
N PHE A 19 -54.78 -4.16 -9.67
CA PHE A 19 -53.52 -4.78 -10.07
C PHE A 19 -52.75 -3.87 -11.02
N TYR A 20 -51.43 -3.83 -10.83
CA TYR A 20 -50.48 -3.10 -11.65
C TYR A 20 -49.61 -4.07 -12.45
N ARG A 21 -49.39 -3.74 -13.72
CA ARG A 21 -48.54 -4.54 -14.62
C ARG A 21 -47.06 -4.26 -14.30
N VAL A 22 -46.29 -5.31 -14.09
CA VAL A 22 -44.82 -5.22 -14.02
C VAL A 22 -44.30 -5.34 -15.44
N ASP A 23 -43.99 -4.21 -16.07
CA ASP A 23 -43.47 -4.17 -17.43
C ASP A 23 -42.04 -4.72 -17.53
N THR A 24 -41.60 -4.94 -18.77
CA THR A 24 -40.28 -5.49 -19.07
C THR A 24 -39.15 -4.60 -18.56
N ALA A 25 -39.33 -3.27 -18.58
CA ALA A 25 -38.31 -2.32 -18.12
C ALA A 25 -38.09 -2.41 -16.60
N LEU A 26 -39.18 -2.50 -15.83
CA LEU A 26 -39.15 -2.69 -14.39
C LEU A 26 -38.55 -4.05 -14.02
N LYS A 27 -38.89 -5.12 -14.75
CA LYS A 27 -38.26 -6.45 -14.58
C LYS A 27 -36.76 -6.40 -14.84
N VAL A 28 -36.31 -5.77 -15.93
CA VAL A 28 -34.88 -5.59 -16.23
C VAL A 28 -34.18 -4.78 -15.15
N ALA A 29 -34.81 -3.71 -14.65
CA ALA A 29 -34.28 -2.90 -13.55
C ALA A 29 -34.12 -3.71 -12.26
N LEU A 30 -35.12 -4.53 -11.89
CA LEU A 30 -35.10 -5.42 -10.73
C LEU A 30 -34.03 -6.52 -10.87
N SER A 31 -33.90 -7.11 -12.05
CA SER A 31 -32.83 -8.07 -12.36
C SER A 31 -31.45 -7.46 -12.22
N SER A 32 -31.29 -6.20 -12.66
CA SER A 32 -30.04 -5.48 -12.49
C SER A 32 -29.71 -5.26 -11.00
N THR A 33 -30.70 -5.13 -10.11
CA THR A 33 -30.48 -4.95 -8.65
C THR A 33 -30.22 -6.26 -7.88
N GLY A 34 -30.11 -7.41 -8.56
CA GLY A 34 -29.93 -8.72 -7.92
C GLY A 34 -31.22 -9.33 -7.36
N GLN A 35 -32.39 -8.72 -7.67
CA GLN A 35 -33.74 -9.25 -7.35
C GLN A 35 -34.40 -9.89 -8.59
N GLY A 36 -33.61 -10.41 -9.53
CA GLY A 36 -34.07 -10.99 -10.80
C GLY A 36 -34.67 -12.39 -10.68
N GLY A 37 -35.55 -12.61 -9.71
CA GLY A 37 -36.34 -13.83 -9.62
C GLY A 37 -37.47 -13.87 -10.66
N ASP A 38 -38.33 -14.89 -10.60
CA ASP A 38 -39.52 -14.96 -11.45
C ASP A 38 -40.58 -13.96 -10.95
N ILE A 39 -40.54 -12.73 -11.50
CA ILE A 39 -41.43 -11.64 -11.10
C ILE A 39 -42.74 -11.76 -11.90
N PRO A 40 -43.91 -11.90 -11.24
CA PRO A 40 -45.20 -12.03 -11.91
C PRO A 40 -45.49 -10.84 -12.85
N GLN A 41 -46.28 -11.06 -13.90
CA GLN A 41 -46.65 -9.99 -14.84
C GLN A 41 -47.59 -8.93 -14.23
N LYS A 42 -48.38 -9.29 -13.22
CA LYS A 42 -49.28 -8.38 -12.47
C LYS A 42 -49.11 -8.57 -10.97
N VAL A 43 -49.14 -7.50 -10.19
CA VAL A 43 -49.07 -7.55 -8.72
C VAL A 43 -50.02 -6.50 -8.11
N CYS A 44 -50.34 -6.61 -6.81
CA CYS A 44 -51.14 -5.60 -6.12
C CYS A 44 -50.35 -4.29 -5.94
N GLU A 45 -51.04 -3.19 -5.61
CA GLU A 45 -50.44 -1.86 -5.44
C GLU A 45 -49.25 -1.85 -4.47
N ASN A 46 -49.40 -2.45 -3.29
CA ASN A 46 -48.35 -2.53 -2.27
C ASN A 46 -47.12 -3.32 -2.75
N CYS A 47 -47.34 -4.37 -3.56
CA CYS A 47 -46.25 -5.12 -4.16
C CYS A 47 -45.55 -4.31 -5.25
N TYR A 48 -46.31 -3.58 -6.08
CA TYR A 48 -45.77 -2.74 -7.13
C TYR A 48 -44.93 -1.59 -6.56
N SER A 49 -45.45 -0.88 -5.55
CA SER A 49 -44.74 0.20 -4.87
C SER A 49 -43.45 -0.29 -4.22
N SER A 50 -43.50 -1.43 -3.52
CA SER A 50 -42.31 -2.09 -2.96
C SER A 50 -41.25 -2.42 -4.01
N LEU A 51 -41.64 -2.97 -5.16
CA LEU A 51 -40.72 -3.26 -6.26
C LEU A 51 -40.09 -1.97 -6.82
N ALA A 52 -40.90 -0.93 -7.04
CA ALA A 52 -40.42 0.36 -7.52
C ALA A 52 -39.43 1.03 -6.52
N THR A 53 -39.71 0.96 -5.21
CA THR A 53 -38.81 1.46 -4.16
C THR A 53 -37.49 0.69 -4.11
N ASN A 54 -37.51 -0.64 -4.26
CA ASN A 54 -36.29 -1.45 -4.29
C ASN A 54 -35.38 -1.06 -5.47
N VAL A 55 -35.98 -0.80 -6.64
CA VAL A 55 -35.25 -0.34 -7.82
C VAL A 55 -34.61 1.03 -7.60
N SER A 56 -35.34 1.99 -7.03
CA SER A 56 -34.81 3.33 -6.76
C SER A 56 -33.68 3.30 -5.71
N GLN A 57 -33.81 2.48 -4.67
CA GLN A 57 -32.78 2.28 -3.66
C GLN A 57 -31.54 1.59 -4.24
N GLY A 58 -31.72 0.55 -5.07
CA GLY A 58 -30.62 -0.14 -5.76
C GLY A 58 -29.86 0.78 -6.72
N MET A 59 -30.56 1.62 -7.48
CA MET A 59 -29.95 2.65 -8.32
C MET A 59 -29.16 3.68 -7.50
N LYS A 60 -29.72 4.15 -6.37
CA LYS A 60 -29.03 5.08 -5.48
C LYS A 60 -27.72 4.51 -4.94
N LEU A 61 -27.75 3.26 -4.46
CA LEU A 61 -26.54 2.58 -3.95
C LEU A 61 -25.46 2.43 -5.02
N ARG A 62 -25.83 2.12 -6.27
CA ARG A 62 -24.89 2.06 -7.39
C ARG A 62 -24.30 3.41 -7.76
N MET A 63 -25.14 4.45 -7.85
CA MET A 63 -24.66 5.81 -8.10
C MET A 63 -23.69 6.26 -7.01
N GLU A 64 -23.97 5.94 -5.74
CA GLU A 64 -23.05 6.22 -4.64
C GLU A 64 -21.75 5.42 -4.76
N GLN A 65 -21.80 4.13 -5.12
CA GLN A 65 -20.60 3.31 -5.35
C GLN A 65 -19.76 3.85 -6.52
N GLU A 66 -20.39 4.17 -7.64
CA GLU A 66 -19.71 4.80 -8.78
C GLU A 66 -19.11 6.14 -8.41
N ALA A 67 -19.83 6.98 -7.66
CA ALA A 67 -19.33 8.26 -7.19
C ALA A 67 -18.12 8.08 -6.28
N ARG A 68 -18.14 7.07 -5.39
CA ARG A 68 -17.00 6.71 -4.53
C ARG A 68 -15.80 6.26 -5.36
N GLU A 69 -15.99 5.40 -6.36
CA GLU A 69 -14.91 4.94 -7.24
C GLU A 69 -14.36 6.09 -8.12
N LYS A 70 -15.23 6.91 -8.71
CA LYS A 70 -14.84 8.13 -9.43
C LYS A 70 -14.03 9.08 -8.54
N ASN A 71 -14.44 9.24 -7.28
CA ASN A 71 -13.70 10.06 -6.31
C ASN A 71 -12.32 9.47 -5.98
N LYS A 72 -12.21 8.15 -5.78
CA LYS A 72 -10.89 7.48 -5.58
C LYS A 72 -9.96 7.73 -6.75
N VAL A 73 -10.44 7.58 -7.98
CA VAL A 73 -9.65 7.85 -9.20
C VAL A 73 -9.20 9.31 -9.25
N LYS A 74 -10.08 10.25 -8.91
CA LYS A 74 -9.76 11.69 -8.84
C LYS A 74 -8.68 11.96 -7.79
N MET A 75 -8.83 11.44 -6.58
CA MET A 75 -7.85 11.57 -5.50
C MET A 75 -6.49 10.97 -5.89
N TRP A 76 -6.49 9.79 -6.51
CA TRP A 76 -5.26 9.17 -7.01
C TRP A 76 -4.53 10.07 -8.00
N LYS A 77 -5.23 10.63 -9.00
CA LYS A 77 -4.62 11.49 -10.02
C LYS A 77 -3.97 12.75 -9.42
N THR A 78 -4.57 13.34 -8.39
CA THR A 78 -4.10 14.60 -7.79
C THR A 78 -3.14 14.43 -6.62
N ARG A 79 -2.96 13.21 -6.08
CA ARG A 79 -2.18 12.94 -4.85
C ARG A 79 -0.77 13.54 -4.86
N VAL A 80 -0.07 13.53 -5.99
CA VAL A 80 1.32 14.03 -6.09
C VAL A 80 1.37 15.55 -5.89
N ASN A 81 0.29 16.27 -6.23
CA ASN A 81 0.20 17.71 -6.02
C ASN A 81 0.21 18.05 -4.52
N LEU A 82 -0.32 17.18 -3.66
CA LEU A 82 -0.23 17.35 -2.20
C LEU A 82 1.23 17.36 -1.75
N VAL A 83 2.04 16.39 -2.22
CA VAL A 83 3.47 16.31 -1.87
C VAL A 83 4.23 17.52 -2.40
N LYS A 84 3.94 17.97 -3.63
CA LYS A 84 4.54 19.19 -4.19
C LYS A 84 4.21 20.42 -3.34
N HIS A 85 2.94 20.59 -2.97
CA HIS A 85 2.49 21.71 -2.16
C HIS A 85 3.11 21.70 -0.75
N ALA A 86 3.15 20.53 -0.09
CA ALA A 86 3.81 20.38 1.21
C ALA A 86 5.29 20.77 1.15
N ARG A 87 6.00 20.43 0.07
CA ARG A 87 7.41 20.83 -0.11
C ARG A 87 7.60 22.35 -0.27
N VAL A 88 6.63 23.05 -0.90
CA VAL A 88 6.64 24.52 -0.95
C VAL A 88 6.46 25.10 0.46
N LEU A 89 5.51 24.57 1.23
CA LEU A 89 5.31 24.97 2.63
C LEU A 89 6.57 24.72 3.48
N MET A 90 7.26 23.58 3.27
CA MET A 90 8.54 23.28 3.92
C MET A 90 9.62 24.32 3.59
N ALA A 91 9.72 24.75 2.34
CA ALA A 91 10.67 25.79 1.92
C ALA A 91 10.38 27.13 2.61
N ASN A 92 9.09 27.44 2.79
CA ASN A 92 8.62 28.64 3.49
C ASN A 92 8.61 28.50 5.02
N LYS A 93 9.15 27.39 5.57
CA LYS A 93 9.18 27.07 7.02
C LYS A 93 7.80 26.95 7.69
N ALA A 94 6.73 26.80 6.91
CA ALA A 94 5.37 26.55 7.40
C ALA A 94 5.18 25.07 7.76
N TYR A 95 5.86 24.61 8.81
CA TYR A 95 6.01 23.18 9.12
C TYR A 95 4.70 22.51 9.58
N SER A 96 3.88 23.20 10.38
CA SER A 96 2.59 22.68 10.85
C SER A 96 1.64 22.41 9.68
N GLU A 97 1.50 23.36 8.76
CA GLU A 97 0.70 23.23 7.55
C GLU A 97 1.25 22.14 6.63
N ALA A 98 2.58 22.09 6.44
CA ALA A 98 3.22 21.04 5.66
C ALA A 98 2.90 19.63 6.21
N ALA A 99 2.91 19.46 7.54
CA ALA A 99 2.56 18.18 8.16
C ALA A 99 1.12 17.77 7.83
N VAL A 100 0.16 18.69 7.93
CA VAL A 100 -1.26 18.42 7.58
C VAL A 100 -1.39 17.96 6.14
N ILE A 101 -0.69 18.60 5.20
CA ILE A 101 -0.75 18.21 3.78
C ILE A 101 -0.09 16.85 3.52
N TYR A 102 1.02 16.54 4.20
CA TYR A 102 1.66 15.23 4.14
C TYR A 102 0.78 14.11 4.72
N GLU A 103 0.15 14.34 5.89
CA GLU A 103 -0.82 13.42 6.48
C GLU A 103 -2.02 13.20 5.55
N LYS A 104 -2.51 14.27 4.88
CA LYS A 104 -3.57 14.18 3.88
C LYS A 104 -3.16 13.31 2.68
N TYR A 105 -1.92 13.41 2.20
CA TYR A 105 -1.41 12.52 1.16
C TYR A 105 -1.45 11.04 1.58
N ILE A 106 -0.98 10.73 2.80
CA ILE A 106 -1.05 9.37 3.35
C ILE A 106 -2.51 8.91 3.44
N ARG A 107 -3.41 9.77 3.90
CA ARG A 107 -4.84 9.46 4.02
C ARG A 107 -5.49 9.17 2.66
N VAL A 108 -5.12 9.91 1.62
CA VAL A 108 -5.57 9.63 0.25
C VAL A 108 -5.17 8.23 -0.18
N LEU A 109 -3.93 7.80 0.10
CA LEU A 109 -3.48 6.45 -0.22
C LEU A 109 -4.32 5.41 0.52
N GLU A 110 -4.51 5.55 1.82
CA GLU A 110 -5.34 4.62 2.60
C GLU A 110 -6.75 4.47 2.02
N ILE A 111 -7.41 5.58 1.66
CA ILE A 111 -8.76 5.54 1.07
C ILE A 111 -8.77 4.86 -0.30
N VAL A 112 -7.80 5.16 -1.17
CA VAL A 112 -7.69 4.55 -2.50
C VAL A 112 -7.48 3.04 -2.40
N TYR A 113 -6.78 2.58 -1.35
CA TYR A 113 -6.53 1.16 -1.10
C TYR A 113 -7.56 0.50 -0.15
N ASN A 114 -8.63 1.19 0.24
CA ASN A 114 -9.65 0.70 1.19
C ASN A 114 -9.06 0.25 2.54
N LEU A 115 -8.12 1.01 3.09
CA LEU A 115 -7.45 0.73 4.36
C LEU A 115 -7.95 1.63 5.48
N ASN A 116 -7.90 1.14 6.72
CA ASN A 116 -8.10 1.98 7.89
C ASN A 116 -6.86 2.86 8.13
N ARG A 117 -7.03 3.86 9.01
CA ARG A 117 -5.94 4.78 9.38
C ARG A 117 -4.78 4.00 10.01
N GLY A 118 -3.57 4.19 9.48
CA GLY A 118 -2.34 3.56 9.98
C GLY A 118 -2.01 2.18 9.37
N GLU A 119 -2.93 1.57 8.63
CA GLU A 119 -2.73 0.23 8.05
C GLU A 119 -1.90 0.24 6.75
N LEU A 120 -1.59 1.42 6.20
CA LEU A 120 -0.82 1.55 4.97
C LEU A 120 0.56 0.89 5.12
N SER A 121 0.83 -0.16 4.35
CA SER A 121 2.08 -0.92 4.45
C SER A 121 2.69 -1.24 3.07
N PRO A 122 3.98 -1.58 2.99
CA PRO A 122 4.65 -1.96 1.76
C PRO A 122 3.95 -3.07 0.96
N LYS A 123 3.26 -3.99 1.65
CA LYS A 123 2.61 -5.16 1.05
C LYS A 123 1.54 -4.80 0.01
N VAL A 124 0.96 -3.61 0.14
CA VAL A 124 -0.10 -3.10 -0.73
C VAL A 124 0.46 -2.63 -2.10
N PHE A 125 1.78 -2.47 -2.22
CA PHE A 125 2.47 -1.94 -3.41
C PHE A 125 3.27 -3.01 -4.19
N ASN A 126 2.71 -4.21 -4.32
CA ASN A 126 3.37 -5.40 -4.90
C ASN A 126 3.63 -5.38 -6.43
N ASN A 127 3.12 -4.40 -7.17
CA ASN A 127 3.27 -4.31 -8.64
C ASN A 127 4.36 -3.31 -9.06
N SER A 128 5.08 -3.59 -10.16
CA SER A 128 6.25 -2.83 -10.66
C SER A 128 5.97 -1.32 -10.85
N GLN A 129 4.81 -0.95 -11.40
CA GLN A 129 4.39 0.45 -11.58
C GLN A 129 4.20 1.22 -10.26
N ARG A 130 3.91 0.52 -9.16
CA ARG A 130 3.60 1.11 -7.84
C ARG A 130 4.80 1.16 -6.89
N SER A 131 5.93 0.57 -7.28
CA SER A 131 7.21 0.64 -6.56
C SER A 131 7.75 2.08 -6.41
N LYS A 132 7.50 2.94 -7.39
CA LYS A 132 7.88 4.37 -7.34
C LYS A 132 7.11 5.12 -6.24
N GLU A 133 5.87 4.74 -5.97
CA GLU A 133 5.06 5.35 -4.91
C GLU A 133 5.68 5.09 -3.53
N MET A 134 6.26 3.91 -3.30
CA MET A 134 6.96 3.61 -2.04
C MET A 134 8.10 4.58 -1.76
N THR A 135 8.80 5.02 -2.81
CA THR A 135 9.86 6.03 -2.71
C THR A 135 9.28 7.39 -2.31
N VAL A 136 8.13 7.77 -2.86
CA VAL A 136 7.43 9.01 -2.48
C VAL A 136 6.98 8.93 -1.03
N ILE A 137 6.34 7.83 -0.62
CA ILE A 137 5.87 7.58 0.75
C ILE A 137 7.04 7.67 1.74
N ALA A 138 8.17 7.00 1.45
CA ALA A 138 9.35 7.09 2.30
C ALA A 138 9.90 8.52 2.39
N SER A 139 9.90 9.29 1.28
CA SER A 139 10.31 10.70 1.33
C SER A 139 9.37 11.55 2.20
N VAL A 140 8.06 11.29 2.15
CA VAL A 140 7.05 11.99 2.96
C VAL A 140 7.22 11.68 4.44
N TYR A 141 7.39 10.40 4.82
CA TYR A 141 7.64 10.06 6.22
C TYR A 141 8.97 10.64 6.73
N TRP A 142 10.01 10.70 5.90
CA TRP A 142 11.25 11.38 6.27
C TRP A 142 11.04 12.87 6.53
N ASP A 143 10.23 13.55 5.73
CA ASP A 143 9.89 14.96 5.95
C ASP A 143 9.07 15.14 7.23
N LEU A 144 8.09 14.28 7.49
CA LEU A 144 7.31 14.29 8.74
C LEU A 144 8.20 14.07 9.98
N VAL A 145 9.16 13.15 9.92
CA VAL A 145 10.13 12.95 11.01
C VAL A 145 10.89 14.24 11.31
N ARG A 146 11.33 14.98 10.28
CA ARG A 146 12.02 16.26 10.45
C ARG A 146 11.10 17.35 11.00
N ILE A 147 9.85 17.41 10.54
CA ILE A 147 8.85 18.36 11.05
C ILE A 147 8.57 18.11 12.53
N TYR A 148 8.29 16.87 12.93
CA TYR A 148 7.96 16.57 14.32
C TYR A 148 9.15 16.69 15.26
N ASP A 149 10.39 16.59 14.77
CA ASP A 149 11.56 16.87 15.60
C ASP A 149 11.69 18.36 16.00
N THR A 150 10.89 19.26 15.42
CA THR A 150 10.91 20.69 15.78
C THR A 150 10.55 20.95 17.24
N SER A 151 9.85 20.05 17.92
CA SER A 151 9.51 20.16 19.35
C SER A 151 9.52 18.78 20.04
N PRO A 152 10.04 18.67 21.28
CA PRO A 152 9.94 17.43 22.07
C PRO A 152 8.48 16.96 22.28
N ALA A 153 7.51 17.88 22.28
CA ALA A 153 6.10 17.55 22.46
C ALA A 153 5.51 16.65 21.35
N TYR A 154 6.16 16.59 20.18
CA TYR A 154 5.72 15.76 19.06
C TYR A 154 6.44 14.41 19.00
N GLY A 155 7.17 14.00 20.05
CA GLY A 155 7.95 12.76 20.10
C GLY A 155 7.15 11.52 19.67
N ASP A 156 5.91 11.37 20.13
CA ASP A 156 5.05 10.23 19.76
C ASP A 156 4.67 10.22 18.28
N ARG A 157 4.36 11.40 17.71
CA ARG A 157 4.04 11.53 16.27
C ARG A 157 5.29 11.26 15.44
N MET A 158 6.43 11.77 15.87
CA MET A 158 7.74 11.50 15.27
C MET A 158 8.05 10.00 15.28
N ALA A 159 7.83 9.32 16.41
CA ALA A 159 8.07 7.89 16.55
C ALA A 159 7.20 7.06 15.62
N LYS A 160 5.90 7.40 15.50
CA LYS A 160 4.99 6.74 14.55
C LYS A 160 5.44 6.95 13.10
N ALA A 161 5.77 8.18 12.72
CA ALA A 161 6.28 8.48 11.38
C ALA A 161 7.59 7.74 11.08
N ALA A 162 8.50 7.69 12.04
CA ALA A 162 9.78 6.99 11.92
C ALA A 162 9.62 5.47 11.81
N ALA A 163 8.69 4.87 12.56
CA ALA A 163 8.36 3.46 12.45
C ALA A 163 7.81 3.12 11.05
N LYS A 164 6.86 3.92 10.53
CA LYS A 164 6.36 3.74 9.16
C LYS A 164 7.48 3.96 8.13
N LEU A 165 8.34 4.96 8.31
CA LEU A 165 9.52 5.13 7.45
C LEU A 165 10.37 3.86 7.40
N ALA A 166 10.60 3.22 8.56
CA ALA A 166 11.40 2.00 8.65
C ALA A 166 10.77 0.78 7.94
N GLU A 167 9.44 0.75 7.80
CA GLU A 167 8.73 -0.25 7.01
C GLU A 167 8.95 -0.05 5.50
N PHE A 168 8.82 1.19 5.01
CA PHE A 168 8.88 1.49 3.57
C PHE A 168 10.30 1.60 3.03
N LEU A 169 11.17 2.31 3.75
CA LEU A 169 12.50 2.71 3.27
C LEU A 169 13.34 1.54 2.70
N PRO A 170 13.37 0.34 3.31
CA PRO A 170 14.10 -0.84 2.80
C PRO A 170 13.91 -1.14 1.31
N PHE A 171 12.71 -0.90 0.80
CA PHE A 171 12.26 -1.25 -0.55
C PHE A 171 12.42 -0.10 -1.55
N THR A 172 13.02 1.01 -1.13
CA THR A 172 13.16 2.22 -1.96
C THR A 172 14.60 2.42 -2.42
N THR A 173 14.76 3.12 -3.54
CA THR A 173 16.07 3.51 -4.08
C THR A 173 16.76 4.58 -3.23
N ILE A 174 16.00 5.35 -2.45
CA ILE A 174 16.52 6.44 -1.61
C ILE A 174 17.05 5.99 -0.25
N TYR A 175 16.91 4.70 0.11
CA TYR A 175 17.42 4.12 1.35
C TYR A 175 18.81 4.62 1.76
N PRO A 176 19.87 4.51 0.93
CA PRO A 176 21.23 4.81 1.37
C PRO A 176 21.40 6.27 1.75
N MET A 177 20.78 7.16 0.97
CA MET A 177 20.78 8.59 1.23
C MET A 177 20.04 8.90 2.55
N VAL A 178 18.86 8.32 2.76
CA VAL A 178 18.05 8.62 3.95
C VAL A 178 18.73 8.10 5.22
N VAL A 179 19.31 6.90 5.20
CA VAL A 179 20.04 6.37 6.38
C VAL A 179 21.24 7.26 6.70
N LYS A 180 22.06 7.63 5.71
CA LYS A 180 23.19 8.57 5.93
C LYS A 180 22.72 9.91 6.49
N LYS A 181 21.61 10.45 5.98
CA LYS A 181 21.00 11.69 6.50
C LYS A 181 20.51 11.51 7.93
N ALA A 182 19.91 10.36 8.27
CA ALA A 182 19.44 10.06 9.61
C ALA A 182 20.58 9.88 10.63
N GLU A 183 21.69 9.25 10.24
CA GLU A 183 22.90 9.14 11.07
C GLU A 183 23.47 10.52 11.40
N ALA A 184 23.57 11.41 10.40
CA ALA A 184 24.00 12.79 10.62
C ALA A 184 22.99 13.57 11.48
N PHE A 185 21.70 13.46 11.16
CA PHE A 185 20.60 14.13 11.86
C PHE A 185 20.50 13.71 13.33
N SER A 186 20.82 12.45 13.66
CA SER A 186 20.79 11.94 15.04
C SER A 186 21.66 12.74 16.01
N LYS A 187 22.68 13.46 15.53
CA LYS A 187 23.58 14.26 16.37
C LYS A 187 22.95 15.60 16.80
N SER A 188 22.04 16.14 15.99
CA SER A 188 21.41 17.44 16.21
C SER A 188 19.89 17.35 16.43
N ALA A 189 19.33 16.14 16.46
CA ALA A 189 17.90 15.91 16.66
C ALA A 189 17.48 16.26 18.09
N LYS A 190 16.29 16.86 18.24
CA LYS A 190 15.68 17.09 19.56
C LYS A 190 15.21 15.78 20.22
N ASN A 191 14.87 14.78 19.41
CA ASN A 191 14.44 13.45 19.85
C ASN A 191 15.40 12.35 19.33
N PRO A 192 16.66 12.30 19.80
CA PRO A 192 17.67 11.38 19.27
C PRO A 192 17.33 9.89 19.51
N ALA A 193 16.55 9.59 20.57
CA ALA A 193 16.09 8.23 20.84
C ALA A 193 15.22 7.66 19.70
N VAL A 194 14.34 8.49 19.12
CA VAL A 194 13.48 8.10 17.99
C VAL A 194 14.32 7.78 16.75
N ILE A 195 15.32 8.60 16.44
CA ILE A 195 16.21 8.36 15.31
C ILE A 195 17.05 7.10 15.50
N ARG A 196 17.58 6.86 16.71
CA ARG A 196 18.30 5.62 17.03
C ARG A 196 17.42 4.38 16.86
N GLN A 197 16.17 4.44 17.35
CA GLN A 197 15.18 3.38 17.16
C GLN A 197 14.91 3.12 15.67
N PHE A 198 14.73 4.19 14.89
CA PHE A 198 14.53 4.12 13.44
C PHE A 198 15.70 3.45 12.70
N LEU A 199 16.94 3.86 13.01
CA LEU A 199 18.16 3.27 12.45
C LEU A 199 18.27 1.78 12.79
N LYS A 200 17.89 1.39 14.02
CA LYS A 200 17.83 -0.02 14.43
C LYS A 200 16.78 -0.80 13.62
N LEU A 201 15.55 -0.28 13.51
CA LEU A 201 14.46 -0.94 12.80
C LEU A 201 14.74 -1.11 11.31
N THR A 202 15.27 -0.08 10.64
CA THR A 202 15.63 -0.12 9.21
C THR A 202 16.73 -1.13 8.90
N LYS A 203 17.71 -1.28 9.80
CA LYS A 203 18.77 -2.28 9.67
C LYS A 203 18.20 -3.71 9.75
N THR A 204 17.24 -3.95 10.64
CA THR A 204 16.62 -5.27 10.82
C THR A 204 15.65 -5.62 9.68
N SER A 205 14.86 -4.66 9.19
CA SER A 205 13.77 -4.91 8.24
C SER A 205 14.22 -5.34 6.83
N ARG A 206 15.46 -5.04 6.41
CA ARG A 206 15.99 -5.48 5.10
C ARG A 206 16.27 -6.98 5.00
N GLY A 207 16.36 -7.67 6.14
CA GLY A 207 16.91 -9.02 6.22
C GLY A 207 18.41 -9.04 5.86
N PRO A 208 19.26 -9.74 6.62
CA PRO A 208 20.68 -9.82 6.34
C PRO A 208 20.96 -10.48 4.97
N CYS A 209 21.93 -9.93 4.24
CA CYS A 209 22.58 -10.60 3.12
C CYS A 209 24.03 -10.84 3.53
N PHE A 210 24.26 -11.89 4.30
CA PHE A 210 25.49 -12.13 5.06
C PHE A 210 26.74 -12.12 4.18
N LEU A 211 26.71 -12.85 3.06
CA LEU A 211 27.86 -12.95 2.14
C LEU A 211 28.18 -11.62 1.45
N ALA A 212 27.19 -10.94 0.87
CA ALA A 212 27.42 -9.66 0.23
C ALA A 212 27.87 -8.60 1.25
N THR A 213 27.33 -8.63 2.47
CA THR A 213 27.73 -7.71 3.54
C THR A 213 29.18 -7.95 3.98
N ALA A 214 29.66 -9.21 4.00
CA ALA A 214 31.05 -9.51 4.34
C ALA A 214 32.05 -9.12 3.23
N VAL A 215 31.64 -9.21 1.96
CA VAL A 215 32.49 -8.86 0.81
C VAL A 215 32.52 -7.35 0.56
N PHE A 216 31.38 -6.67 0.71
CA PHE A 216 31.22 -5.23 0.50
C PHE A 216 31.19 -4.44 1.82
N GLU A 217 31.90 -4.90 2.84
CA GLU A 217 31.85 -4.33 4.20
C GLU A 217 32.12 -2.80 4.25
N ASN A 218 33.01 -2.30 3.39
CA ASN A 218 33.32 -0.88 3.26
C ASN A 218 32.28 -0.08 2.46
N GLU A 219 31.28 -0.76 1.89
CA GLU A 219 30.22 -0.22 1.05
C GLU A 219 28.85 -0.75 1.52
N PRO A 220 28.35 -0.30 2.70
CA PRO A 220 27.08 -0.76 3.25
C PRO A 220 25.85 -0.50 2.35
N TYR A 221 26.05 0.30 1.30
CA TYR A 221 25.07 0.72 0.31
C TYR A 221 25.38 0.21 -1.11
N ALA A 222 26.22 -0.81 -1.25
CA ALA A 222 26.56 -1.38 -2.55
C ALA A 222 25.28 -1.75 -3.34
N VAL A 223 25.23 -1.36 -4.61
CA VAL A 223 24.09 -1.62 -5.52
C VAL A 223 23.80 -3.11 -5.59
N GLU A 224 24.84 -3.94 -5.51
CA GLU A 224 24.80 -5.39 -5.49
C GLU A 224 23.91 -5.92 -4.36
N LEU A 225 23.99 -5.34 -3.15
CA LEU A 225 23.14 -5.74 -2.03
C LEU A 225 21.66 -5.44 -2.31
N MET A 226 21.36 -4.33 -3.00
CA MET A 226 19.99 -4.01 -3.39
C MET A 226 19.46 -4.99 -4.42
N VAL A 227 20.27 -5.36 -5.41
CA VAL A 227 19.93 -6.32 -6.47
C VAL A 227 19.65 -7.70 -5.88
N PHE A 228 20.54 -8.23 -5.03
CA PHE A 228 20.35 -9.54 -4.42
C PHE A 228 19.12 -9.60 -3.52
N ARG A 229 18.85 -8.53 -2.77
CA ARG A 229 17.62 -8.41 -1.96
C ARG A 229 16.37 -8.39 -2.84
N LYS A 230 16.38 -7.61 -3.93
CA LYS A 230 15.27 -7.55 -4.88
C LYS A 230 15.00 -8.91 -5.51
N PHE A 231 16.04 -9.63 -5.93
CA PHE A 231 15.91 -11.00 -6.44
C PHE A 231 15.35 -11.96 -5.39
N ARG A 232 15.86 -11.91 -4.16
CA ARG A 232 15.33 -12.70 -3.03
C ARG A 232 13.84 -12.45 -2.82
N ASP A 233 13.45 -11.18 -2.75
CA ASP A 233 12.09 -10.81 -2.36
C ASP A 233 11.07 -11.02 -3.48
N GLN A 234 11.45 -10.82 -4.74
CA GLN A 234 10.54 -10.92 -5.88
C GLN A 234 10.49 -12.32 -6.52
N HIS A 235 11.60 -13.07 -6.51
CA HIS A 235 11.69 -14.36 -7.21
C HIS A 235 11.81 -15.54 -6.26
N LEU A 236 12.70 -15.46 -5.25
CA LEU A 236 12.92 -16.59 -4.34
C LEU A 236 11.78 -16.74 -3.31
N ARG A 237 11.25 -15.64 -2.77
CA ARG A 237 10.16 -15.72 -1.78
C ARG A 237 8.82 -16.19 -2.36
N THR A 238 8.61 -16.08 -3.66
CA THR A 238 7.35 -16.46 -4.33
C THR A 238 7.25 -17.96 -4.56
N HIS A 239 8.37 -18.69 -4.65
CA HIS A 239 8.41 -20.12 -4.96
C HIS A 239 8.81 -20.97 -3.75
N VAL A 240 8.29 -22.20 -3.65
CA VAL A 240 8.60 -23.13 -2.53
C VAL A 240 10.09 -23.45 -2.46
N LEU A 241 10.72 -23.78 -3.60
CA LEU A 241 12.16 -24.02 -3.70
C LEU A 241 12.97 -22.77 -3.31
N GLY A 242 12.52 -21.58 -3.71
CA GLY A 242 13.18 -20.34 -3.36
C GLY A 242 13.11 -20.04 -1.85
N LYS A 243 12.00 -20.37 -1.18
CA LYS A 243 11.90 -20.28 0.30
C LYS A 243 12.86 -21.24 1.01
N GLN A 244 13.01 -22.47 0.51
CA GLN A 244 13.98 -23.44 1.04
C GLN A 244 15.43 -22.96 0.85
N PHE A 245 15.75 -22.42 -0.33
CA PHE A 245 17.05 -21.82 -0.60
C PHE A 245 17.35 -20.67 0.36
N ILE A 246 16.38 -19.77 0.59
CA ILE A 246 16.51 -18.69 1.57
C ILE A 246 16.80 -19.29 2.95
N TRP A 247 16.03 -20.27 3.40
CA TRP A 247 16.26 -20.88 4.72
C TRP A 247 17.67 -21.46 4.86
N ALA A 248 18.12 -22.26 3.88
CA ALA A 248 19.47 -22.84 3.87
C ALA A 248 20.55 -21.75 3.87
N TYR A 249 20.37 -20.71 3.05
CA TYR A 249 21.26 -19.55 3.03
C TYR A 249 21.35 -18.89 4.41
N TYR A 250 20.23 -18.60 5.08
CA TYR A 250 20.22 -17.96 6.39
C TYR A 250 20.81 -18.85 7.49
N LYS A 251 20.72 -20.18 7.36
CA LYS A 251 21.32 -21.12 8.31
C LYS A 251 22.84 -21.24 8.15
N MET A 252 23.34 -21.28 6.92
CA MET A 252 24.75 -21.61 6.63
C MET A 252 25.63 -20.39 6.38
N SER A 253 25.06 -19.30 5.87
CA SER A 253 25.85 -18.13 5.48
C SER A 253 26.42 -17.28 6.62
N PRO A 254 25.85 -17.21 7.84
CA PRO A 254 26.45 -16.42 8.93
C PRO A 254 27.88 -16.83 9.29
N PRO A 255 28.20 -18.11 9.61
CA PRO A 255 29.58 -18.49 9.94
C PRO A 255 30.52 -18.33 8.74
N LEU A 256 30.04 -18.60 7.52
CA LEU A 256 30.82 -18.41 6.29
C LEU A 256 31.15 -16.93 6.05
N ALA A 257 30.20 -16.03 6.28
CA ALA A 257 30.39 -14.60 6.16
C ALA A 257 31.39 -14.06 7.19
N ASP A 258 31.35 -14.57 8.42
CA ASP A 258 32.33 -14.21 9.45
C ASP A 258 33.74 -14.70 9.10
N TRP A 259 33.86 -15.88 8.49
CA TRP A 259 35.13 -16.41 7.99
C TRP A 259 35.70 -15.55 6.85
N ILE A 260 34.86 -15.14 5.89
CA ILE A 260 35.25 -14.22 4.80
C ILE A 260 35.65 -12.85 5.35
N ARG A 261 34.96 -12.34 6.38
CA ARG A 261 35.24 -11.02 6.97
C ARG A 261 36.68 -10.89 7.47
N ARG A 262 37.24 -11.98 8.02
CA ARG A 262 38.59 -12.03 8.57
C ARG A 262 39.70 -12.18 7.51
N ARG A 263 39.36 -12.41 6.23
CA ARG A 263 40.32 -12.72 5.16
C ARG A 263 40.20 -11.74 3.99
N PRO A 264 41.04 -10.70 3.92
CA PRO A 264 40.98 -9.67 2.86
C PRO A 264 41.10 -10.24 1.43
N PHE A 265 41.93 -11.25 1.24
CA PHE A 265 42.12 -11.93 -0.05
C PHE A 265 40.83 -12.56 -0.59
N LEU A 266 40.04 -13.23 0.26
CA LEU A 266 38.76 -13.83 -0.15
C LEU A 266 37.75 -12.76 -0.55
N LYS A 267 37.75 -11.60 0.12
CA LYS A 267 36.91 -10.47 -0.27
C LYS A 267 37.28 -9.98 -1.67
N GLN A 268 38.57 -9.82 -1.95
CA GLN A 268 39.05 -9.39 -3.28
C GLN A 268 38.65 -10.37 -4.38
N LEU A 269 38.71 -11.68 -4.11
CA LEU A 269 38.32 -12.71 -5.07
C LEU A 269 36.80 -12.76 -5.31
N LEU A 270 35.99 -12.64 -4.25
CA LEU A 270 34.53 -12.75 -4.33
C LEU A 270 33.86 -11.48 -4.88
N ARG A 271 34.49 -10.31 -4.72
CA ARG A 271 33.95 -9.02 -5.15
C ARG A 271 33.61 -8.96 -6.65
N PRO A 272 34.51 -9.30 -7.60
CA PRO A 272 34.19 -9.29 -9.02
C PRO A 272 33.10 -10.32 -9.38
N THR A 273 33.09 -11.47 -8.71
CA THR A 273 32.10 -12.53 -8.93
C THR A 273 30.70 -12.08 -8.52
N LEU A 274 30.56 -11.47 -7.35
CA LEU A 274 29.30 -10.91 -6.89
C LEU A 274 28.86 -9.71 -7.75
N LYS A 275 29.80 -8.88 -8.23
CA LYS A 275 29.49 -7.81 -9.18
C LYS A 275 28.96 -8.35 -10.51
N LYS A 276 29.59 -9.38 -11.07
CA LYS A 276 29.12 -10.00 -12.31
C LYS A 276 27.74 -10.62 -12.13
N LEU A 277 27.53 -11.32 -11.01
CA LEU A 277 26.22 -11.91 -10.69
C LEU A 277 25.13 -10.85 -10.52
N SER A 278 25.43 -9.73 -9.84
CA SER A 278 24.45 -8.65 -9.69
C SER A 278 24.09 -8.03 -11.04
N LEU A 279 25.04 -7.85 -11.96
CA LEU A 279 24.77 -7.34 -13.31
C LEU A 279 23.88 -8.30 -14.12
N LEU A 280 24.11 -9.61 -14.02
CA LEU A 280 23.25 -10.62 -14.65
C LEU A 280 21.82 -10.58 -14.08
N LEU A 281 21.70 -10.47 -12.75
CA LEU A 281 20.40 -10.33 -12.10
C LEU A 281 19.70 -9.03 -12.47
N ILE A 282 20.43 -7.91 -12.64
CA ILE A 282 19.83 -6.66 -13.13
C ILE A 282 19.23 -6.85 -14.53
N LYS A 283 19.94 -7.54 -15.43
CA LYS A 283 19.41 -7.85 -16.77
C LYS A 283 18.14 -8.69 -16.68
N HIS A 284 18.14 -9.74 -15.85
CA HIS A 284 16.99 -10.62 -15.66
C HIS A 284 15.79 -9.90 -14.99
N LEU A 285 16.04 -9.03 -14.02
CA LEU A 285 14.99 -8.27 -13.35
C LEU A 285 14.35 -7.22 -14.27
N LYS A 286 15.09 -6.71 -15.26
CA LYS A 286 14.55 -5.78 -16.27
C LYS A 286 13.71 -6.47 -17.34
N THR A 287 13.97 -7.73 -17.64
CA THR A 287 13.18 -8.50 -18.63
C THR A 287 11.83 -8.96 -18.10
N ASN A 288 11.65 -8.97 -16.77
CA ASN A 288 10.43 -9.43 -16.09
C ASN A 288 9.59 -8.28 -15.49
N GLU A 289 9.95 -7.02 -15.74
CA GLU A 289 9.21 -5.81 -15.29
C GLU A 289 8.31 -5.23 -16.38
#